data_AF-A0A090U1R6-F1
#
_entry.id   AF-A0A090U1R6-F1
#
_cell.length_a   1.000
_cell.length_b   1.000
_cell.length_c   1.000
_cell.angle_alpha   90.00
_cell.angle_beta   90.00
_cell.angle_gamma   90.00
#
_symmetry.space_group_name_H-M   'P 1'
#
loop_
_entity.id
_entity.type
_entity.pdbx_description
1 polymer ?
#
loop_
_entity_poly.entity_id
_entity_poly.type
_entity_poly.pdbx_seq_one_letter_code
_entity_poly.pdbx_strand_id
1 'polypeptide(L)'
;MEMTNAQRLILSNQYYLMAKLTPENAAKYQRLQTIVERGYELQMREMNKEFGCLVEDECREVIDIMEMYHAMQESNKMLSDEDRKDVDQRRLQFLGFDIAAEAQLVNYVRFLVDSEGLYPQFDKGDHHFNSHVPMLDKYRRMLVTWRNCPRQYHLSSAEFRQIFNA
;
A
#
# COMPACT_ATOMS: atom_id res chain seq x y z
N MET A 1 -8.11 -16.11 16.10
CA MET A 1 -7.03 -17.08 15.81
C MET A 1 -7.43 -18.44 16.34
N GLU A 2 -7.95 -19.32 15.48
CA GLU A 2 -8.07 -20.73 15.85
C GLU A 2 -6.68 -21.35 15.71
N MET A 3 -6.16 -21.93 16.81
CA MET A 3 -4.86 -22.58 16.82
C MET A 3 -4.98 -23.98 17.38
N THR A 4 -4.30 -24.92 16.74
CA THR A 4 -4.13 -26.28 17.24
C THR A 4 -3.25 -26.30 18.50
N ASN A 5 -3.40 -27.32 19.33
CA ASN A 5 -2.52 -27.51 20.51
C ASN A 5 -1.04 -27.61 20.12
N ALA A 6 -0.73 -28.19 18.95
CA ALA A 6 0.63 -28.24 18.43
C ALA A 6 1.18 -26.84 18.12
N GLN A 7 0.39 -25.97 17.47
CA GLN A 7 0.78 -24.56 17.22
C GLN A 7 0.96 -23.78 18.53
N ARG A 8 0.12 -24.02 19.54
CA ARG A 8 0.27 -23.40 20.87
C ARG A 8 1.56 -23.82 21.56
N LEU A 9 1.94 -25.10 21.45
CA LEU A 9 3.22 -25.60 21.96
C LEU A 9 4.41 -24.96 21.24
N ILE A 10 4.34 -24.82 19.91
CA ILE A 10 5.38 -24.14 19.12
C ILE A 10 5.56 -22.69 19.58
N LEU A 11 4.46 -21.94 19.72
CA LEU A 11 4.51 -20.54 20.17
C LEU A 11 5.02 -20.41 21.61
N SER A 12 4.60 -21.28 22.53
CA SER A 12 5.15 -21.30 23.89
C SER A 12 6.67 -21.50 23.88
N ASN A 13 7.17 -22.47 23.11
CA ASN A 13 8.60 -22.71 22.95
C ASN A 13 9.33 -21.50 22.33
N GLN A 14 8.73 -20.84 21.33
CA GLN A 14 9.30 -19.64 20.71
C GLN A 14 9.43 -18.50 21.71
N TYR A 15 8.38 -18.19 22.48
CA TYR A 15 8.43 -17.14 23.50
C TYR A 15 9.44 -17.46 24.62
N TYR A 16 9.55 -18.72 25.02
CA TYR A 16 10.58 -19.15 25.96
C TYR A 16 12.00 -18.87 25.42
N LEU A 17 12.27 -19.24 24.16
CA LEU A 17 13.57 -18.96 23.53
C LEU A 17 13.84 -17.46 23.38
N MET A 18 12.85 -16.67 22.94
CA MET A 18 12.99 -15.22 22.80
C MET A 18 13.29 -14.53 24.13
N ALA A 19 12.68 -14.98 25.23
CA ALA A 19 12.98 -14.48 26.57
C ALA A 19 14.42 -14.78 27.03
N LYS A 20 15.03 -15.86 26.52
CA LYS A 20 16.44 -16.19 26.77
C LYS A 20 17.40 -15.39 25.87
N LEU A 21 17.01 -15.17 24.61
CA LEU A 21 17.82 -14.46 23.62
C LEU A 21 17.83 -12.94 23.84
N THR A 22 16.72 -12.38 24.32
CA THR A 22 16.54 -10.94 24.55
C THR A 22 15.99 -10.69 25.97
N PRO A 23 16.84 -10.83 27.01
CA PRO A 23 16.41 -10.74 28.40
C PRO A 23 15.72 -9.43 28.77
N GLU A 24 16.08 -8.32 28.11
CA GLU A 24 15.46 -7.01 28.24
C GLU A 24 13.96 -7.00 27.89
N ASN A 25 13.53 -7.93 27.03
CA ASN A 25 12.14 -8.12 26.62
C ASN A 25 11.48 -9.36 27.26
N ALA A 26 12.15 -10.04 28.19
CA ALA A 26 11.69 -11.30 28.75
C ALA A 26 10.27 -11.24 29.35
N ALA A 27 9.93 -10.16 30.05
CA ALA A 27 8.60 -9.97 30.63
C ALA A 27 7.48 -9.95 29.57
N LYS A 28 7.74 -9.34 28.41
CA LYS A 28 6.81 -9.33 27.27
C LYS A 28 6.56 -10.75 26.77
N TYR A 29 7.62 -11.52 26.53
CA TYR A 29 7.50 -12.88 26.00
C TYR A 29 6.89 -13.85 27.02
N GLN A 30 7.21 -13.75 28.30
CA GLN A 30 6.58 -14.56 29.36
C GLN A 30 5.07 -14.30 29.45
N ARG A 31 4.63 -13.05 29.27
CA ARG A 31 3.20 -12.72 29.16
C ARG A 31 2.56 -13.41 27.96
N LEU A 32 3.17 -13.33 26.78
CA LEU A 32 2.65 -13.98 25.56
C LEU A 32 2.64 -15.52 25.67
N GLN A 33 3.68 -16.10 26.26
CA GLN A 33 3.75 -17.52 26.58
C GLN A 33 2.57 -17.95 27.46
N THR A 34 2.30 -17.19 28.53
CA THR A 34 1.19 -17.48 29.44
C THR A 34 -0.16 -17.40 28.71
N ILE A 35 -0.37 -16.39 27.87
CA ILE A 35 -1.59 -16.23 27.06
C ILE A 35 -1.81 -17.46 26.19
N VAL A 36 -0.77 -17.94 25.50
CA VAL A 36 -0.86 -19.09 24.61
C VAL A 36 -0.95 -20.41 25.37
N GLU A 37 -0.33 -20.58 26.53
CA GLU A 37 -0.44 -21.81 27.32
C GLU A 37 -1.81 -21.95 27.99
N ARG A 38 -2.33 -20.84 28.55
CA ARG A 38 -3.61 -20.82 29.27
C ARG A 38 -4.81 -20.65 28.36
N GLY A 39 -4.62 -20.13 27.16
CA GLY A 39 -5.68 -20.02 26.15
C GLY A 39 -6.61 -18.86 26.44
N TYR A 40 -6.04 -17.72 26.82
CA TYR A 40 -6.83 -16.53 27.10
C TYR A 40 -7.33 -15.91 25.78
N GLU A 41 -8.51 -16.34 25.34
CA GLU A 41 -9.07 -16.04 24.03
C GLU A 41 -9.20 -14.54 23.75
N LEU A 42 -9.50 -13.72 24.78
CA LEU A 42 -9.54 -12.27 24.64
C LEU A 42 -8.19 -11.71 24.18
N GLN A 43 -7.11 -12.07 24.86
CA GLN A 43 -5.76 -11.63 24.50
C GLN A 43 -5.30 -12.25 23.19
N MET A 44 -5.69 -13.49 22.89
CA MET A 44 -5.42 -14.10 21.58
C MET A 44 -6.11 -13.36 20.43
N ARG A 45 -7.33 -12.85 20.67
CA ARG A 45 -8.03 -11.99 19.72
C ARG A 45 -7.35 -10.62 19.56
N GLU A 46 -6.82 -10.05 20.63
CA GLU A 46 -6.04 -8.80 20.57
C GLU A 46 -4.77 -8.98 19.72
N MET A 47 -3.99 -10.04 19.96
CA MET A 47 -2.82 -10.35 19.13
C MET A 47 -3.20 -10.52 17.66
N ASN A 48 -4.33 -11.15 17.36
CA ASN A 48 -4.80 -11.33 15.99
C ASN A 48 -5.11 -10.01 15.28
N LYS A 49 -5.42 -8.92 16.01
CA LYS A 49 -5.67 -7.60 15.41
C LYS A 49 -4.40 -6.91 14.92
N GLU A 50 -3.24 -7.31 15.43
CA GLU A 50 -1.94 -6.76 14.97
C GLU A 50 -1.58 -7.27 13.57
N PHE A 51 -2.14 -8.41 13.15
CA PHE A 51 -1.97 -8.95 11.81
C PHE A 51 -2.99 -8.33 10.86
N GLY A 52 -2.53 -7.33 10.09
CA GLY A 52 -3.28 -6.81 8.95
C GLY A 52 -3.34 -7.82 7.79
N CYS A 53 -4.23 -7.57 6.85
CA CYS A 53 -4.32 -8.30 5.59
C CYS A 53 -4.77 -7.31 4.51
N LEU A 54 -4.00 -7.24 3.43
CA LEU A 54 -4.38 -6.60 2.17
C LEU A 54 -4.41 -7.73 1.16
N VAL A 55 -5.56 -7.98 0.54
CA VAL A 55 -5.69 -9.16 -0.34
C VAL A 55 -4.99 -8.92 -1.68
N GLU A 56 -4.67 -10.00 -2.39
CA GLU A 56 -3.90 -9.92 -3.65
C GLU A 56 -4.53 -8.95 -4.66
N ASP A 57 -5.85 -8.96 -4.81
CA ASP A 57 -6.54 -8.07 -5.75
C ASP A 57 -6.39 -6.58 -5.39
N GLU A 58 -6.37 -6.25 -4.10
CA GLU A 58 -6.14 -4.87 -3.62
C GLU A 58 -4.68 -4.46 -3.85
N CYS A 59 -3.74 -5.37 -3.62
CA CYS A 59 -2.32 -5.15 -3.95
C CYS A 59 -2.13 -4.87 -5.44
N ARG A 60 -2.74 -5.69 -6.31
CA ARG A 60 -2.70 -5.53 -7.77
C ARG A 60 -3.34 -4.22 -8.20
N GLU A 61 -4.46 -3.83 -7.59
CA GLU A 61 -5.12 -2.56 -7.86
C GLU A 61 -4.21 -1.36 -7.55
N VAL A 62 -3.50 -1.36 -6.41
CA VAL A 62 -2.54 -0.30 -6.09
C VAL A 62 -1.41 -0.23 -7.11
N ILE A 63 -0.85 -1.38 -7.50
CA ILE A 63 0.21 -1.45 -8.51
C ILE A 63 -0.29 -0.91 -9.86
N ASP A 64 -1.49 -1.29 -10.29
CA ASP A 64 -2.08 -0.81 -11.54
C ASP A 64 -2.33 0.71 -11.53
N ILE A 65 -2.71 1.27 -10.37
CA ILE A 65 -2.85 2.73 -10.20
C ILE A 65 -1.49 3.41 -10.33
N MET A 66 -0.45 2.89 -9.67
CA MET A 66 0.91 3.42 -9.80
C MET A 66 1.41 3.31 -11.25
N GLU A 67 1.15 2.19 -11.91
CA GLU A 67 1.52 1.97 -13.31
C GLU A 67 0.81 2.94 -14.26
N MET A 68 -0.47 3.21 -14.05
CA MET A 68 -1.21 4.24 -14.79
C MET A 68 -0.52 5.61 -14.67
N TYR A 69 -0.18 6.03 -13.45
CA TYR A 69 0.52 7.29 -13.23
C TYR A 69 1.91 7.33 -13.87
N HIS A 70 2.64 6.22 -13.82
CA HIS A 70 3.91 6.09 -14.51
C HIS A 70 3.76 6.25 -16.03
N ALA A 71 2.83 5.51 -16.64
CA ALA A 71 2.56 5.57 -18.06
C ALA A 71 2.14 6.97 -18.51
N MET A 72 1.34 7.66 -17.68
CA MET A 72 0.95 9.05 -17.88
C MET A 72 2.16 10.00 -17.83
N GLN A 73 3.05 9.86 -16.86
CA GLN A 73 4.26 10.67 -16.76
C GLN A 73 5.21 10.45 -17.96
N GLU A 74 5.44 9.20 -18.36
CA GLU A 74 6.28 8.89 -19.54
C GLU A 74 5.64 9.38 -20.84
N SER A 75 4.34 9.21 -21.00
CA SER A 75 3.62 9.71 -22.17
C SER A 75 3.74 11.22 -22.31
N ASN A 76 3.63 11.96 -21.20
CA ASN A 76 3.77 13.42 -21.19
C ASN A 76 5.19 13.89 -21.55
N LYS A 77 6.24 13.12 -21.21
CA LYS A 77 7.62 13.43 -21.64
C LYS A 77 7.82 13.29 -23.15
N MET A 78 7.02 12.45 -23.81
CA MET A 78 7.11 12.17 -25.25
C MET A 78 6.25 13.13 -26.10
N LEU A 79 5.42 13.96 -25.48
CA LEU A 79 4.61 14.97 -26.18
C LEU A 79 5.48 16.11 -26.72
N SER A 80 4.98 16.75 -27.78
CA SER A 80 5.54 18.01 -28.26
C SER A 80 5.42 19.10 -27.19
N ASP A 81 6.28 20.12 -27.23
CA ASP A 81 6.21 21.24 -26.28
C ASP A 81 4.89 22.03 -26.37
N GLU A 82 4.21 21.97 -27.52
CA GLU A 82 2.91 22.59 -27.74
C GLU A 82 1.82 21.79 -27.03
N ASP A 83 1.75 20.47 -27.27
CA ASP A 83 0.75 19.59 -26.66
C ASP A 83 0.93 19.47 -25.14
N ARG A 84 2.17 19.54 -24.66
CA ARG A 84 2.49 19.44 -23.23
C ARG A 84 1.91 20.61 -22.42
N LYS A 85 1.72 21.79 -23.04
CA LYS A 85 1.11 22.96 -22.39
C LYS A 85 -0.37 22.73 -22.06
N ASP A 86 -1.04 21.85 -22.80
CA ASP A 86 -2.45 21.50 -22.59
C ASP A 86 -2.64 20.42 -21.51
N VAL A 87 -1.55 19.88 -20.95
CA VAL A 87 -1.57 18.86 -19.89
C VAL A 87 -1.23 19.51 -18.55
N ASP A 88 -2.12 19.36 -17.57
CA ASP A 88 -1.88 19.83 -16.20
C ASP A 88 -0.82 18.95 -15.51
N GLN A 89 0.38 19.51 -15.37
CA GLN A 89 1.54 18.83 -14.81
C GLN A 89 1.35 18.44 -13.33
N ARG A 90 0.52 19.18 -12.57
CA ARG A 90 0.24 18.83 -11.17
C ARG A 90 -0.61 17.58 -11.07
N ARG A 91 -1.53 17.38 -12.02
CA ARG A 91 -2.41 16.19 -12.05
C ARG A 91 -1.69 14.91 -12.47
N LEU A 92 -0.48 15.02 -13.03
CA LEU A 92 0.41 13.89 -13.33
C LEU A 92 1.16 13.36 -12.10
N GLN A 93 1.14 14.09 -10.98
CA GLN A 93 1.77 13.63 -9.75
C GLN A 93 0.85 12.63 -9.04
N PHE A 94 1.40 11.47 -8.70
CA PHE A 94 0.72 10.50 -7.86
C PHE A 94 0.79 10.94 -6.40
N LEU A 95 -0.35 11.30 -5.82
CA LEU A 95 -0.42 11.85 -4.46
C LEU A 95 -0.46 10.78 -3.37
N GLY A 96 -0.64 9.51 -3.76
CA GLY A 96 -0.91 8.42 -2.83
C GLY A 96 -2.37 8.40 -2.35
N PHE A 97 -2.57 7.98 -1.10
CA PHE A 97 -3.87 7.70 -0.49
C PHE A 97 -4.03 8.46 0.83
N ASP A 98 -5.22 8.50 1.41
CA ASP A 98 -5.44 9.15 2.71
C ASP A 98 -5.05 8.23 3.86
N ILE A 99 -4.15 8.66 4.74
CA ILE A 99 -3.73 7.81 5.87
C ILE A 99 -4.85 7.60 6.90
N ALA A 100 -5.83 8.50 6.99
CA ALA A 100 -6.91 8.38 7.96
C ALA A 100 -7.96 7.33 7.53
N ALA A 101 -8.34 7.30 6.25
CA ALA A 101 -9.33 6.36 5.72
C ALA A 101 -8.74 5.14 4.99
N GLU A 102 -7.54 5.26 4.40
CA GLU A 102 -6.95 4.31 3.45
C GLU A 102 -5.54 3.86 3.92
N ALA A 103 -5.32 3.77 5.23
CA ALA A 103 -4.01 3.55 5.87
C ALA A 103 -3.22 2.36 5.29
N GLN A 104 -3.89 1.23 5.01
CA GLN A 104 -3.22 0.06 4.44
C GLN A 104 -2.67 0.32 3.04
N LEU A 105 -3.37 1.10 2.21
CA LEU A 105 -2.94 1.46 0.86
C LEU A 105 -1.73 2.41 0.92
N VAL A 106 -1.75 3.40 1.82
CA VAL A 106 -0.59 4.27 2.08
C VAL A 106 0.64 3.45 2.46
N ASN A 107 0.48 2.51 3.40
CA ASN A 107 1.58 1.67 3.85
C ASN A 107 2.08 0.73 2.74
N TYR A 108 1.19 0.23 1.89
CA TYR A 108 1.57 -0.62 0.77
C TYR A 108 2.36 0.17 -0.31
N VAL A 109 1.92 1.38 -0.66
CA VAL A 109 2.69 2.27 -1.55
C VAL A 109 4.08 2.55 -0.99
N ARG A 110 4.18 2.86 0.31
CA ARG A 110 5.48 3.09 0.97
C ARG A 110 6.35 1.84 0.95
N PHE A 111 5.78 0.66 1.18
CA PHE A 111 6.51 -0.60 1.06
C PHE A 111 7.07 -0.79 -0.37
N LEU A 112 6.26 -0.59 -1.40
CA LEU A 112 6.69 -0.71 -2.80
C LEU A 112 7.82 0.28 -3.17
N VAL A 113 7.74 1.52 -2.68
CA VAL A 113 8.72 2.56 -3.02
C VAL A 113 9.98 2.46 -2.15
N ASP A 114 9.84 2.35 -0.82
CA ASP A 114 10.95 2.44 0.13
C ASP A 114 11.65 1.10 0.35
N SER A 115 10.91 -0.01 0.30
CA SER A 115 11.47 -1.35 0.56
C SER A 115 11.81 -2.08 -0.74
N GLU A 116 10.89 -2.08 -1.71
CA GLU A 116 11.08 -2.77 -3.00
C GLU A 116 11.77 -1.89 -4.05
N GLY A 117 11.85 -0.58 -3.84
CA GLY A 117 12.54 0.35 -4.76
C GLY A 117 11.80 0.58 -6.08
N LEU A 118 10.50 0.30 -6.15
CA LEU A 118 9.68 0.50 -7.33
C LEU A 118 9.25 1.96 -7.48
N TYR A 119 9.04 2.39 -8.73
CA TYR A 119 8.65 3.76 -9.09
C TYR A 119 9.50 4.87 -8.42
N PRO A 120 10.85 4.80 -8.47
CA PRO A 120 11.74 5.77 -7.80
C PRO A 120 11.58 7.20 -8.30
N GLN A 121 10.98 7.38 -9.49
CA GLN A 121 10.67 8.68 -10.09
C GLN A 121 9.48 9.40 -9.45
N PHE A 122 8.68 8.71 -8.63
CA PHE A 122 7.53 9.33 -7.97
C PHE A 122 7.98 10.27 -6.86
N ASP A 123 7.47 11.50 -6.92
CA ASP A 123 7.64 12.47 -5.85
C ASP A 123 6.84 12.02 -4.63
N LYS A 124 7.53 11.77 -3.52
CA LYS A 124 6.91 11.35 -2.26
C LYS A 124 6.11 12.48 -1.61
N GLY A 125 6.40 13.73 -1.99
CA GLY A 125 5.91 14.94 -1.35
C GLY A 125 6.31 15.03 0.13
N ASP A 126 5.87 16.10 0.79
CA ASP A 126 6.22 16.37 2.19
C ASP A 126 5.66 15.34 3.18
N HIS A 127 4.59 14.62 2.77
CA HIS A 127 3.85 13.70 3.64
C HIS A 127 3.98 12.22 3.23
N HIS A 128 4.96 11.87 2.40
CA HIS A 128 5.25 10.49 1.98
C HIS A 128 3.99 9.75 1.49
N PHE A 129 3.41 10.21 0.37
CA PHE A 129 2.22 9.63 -0.26
C PHE A 129 0.94 9.64 0.59
N ASN A 130 0.88 10.51 1.61
CA ASN A 130 -0.37 10.84 2.28
C ASN A 130 -1.04 12.01 1.55
N SER A 131 -2.11 11.71 0.83
CA SER A 131 -2.87 12.69 0.04
C SER A 131 -3.81 13.57 0.88
N HIS A 132 -4.04 13.22 2.16
CA HIS A 132 -4.98 13.89 3.08
C HIS A 132 -6.45 13.94 2.65
N VAL A 133 -6.80 13.29 1.53
CA VAL A 133 -8.17 13.13 1.02
C VAL A 133 -8.33 11.74 0.42
N PRO A 134 -9.45 11.02 0.61
CA PRO A 134 -9.61 9.69 0.02
C PRO A 134 -9.51 9.72 -1.51
N MET A 135 -8.68 8.85 -2.09
CA MET A 135 -8.37 8.88 -3.53
C MET A 135 -8.74 7.59 -4.27
N LEU A 136 -8.99 6.48 -3.58
CA LEU A 136 -9.20 5.17 -4.21
C LEU A 136 -10.31 5.18 -5.27
N ASP A 137 -11.49 5.71 -4.93
CA ASP A 137 -12.62 5.76 -5.87
C ASP A 137 -12.34 6.63 -7.07
N LYS A 138 -11.55 7.69 -6.90
CA LYS A 138 -11.11 8.55 -8.02
C LYS A 138 -10.15 7.79 -8.92
N TYR A 139 -9.16 7.12 -8.35
CA TYR A 139 -8.20 6.34 -9.13
C TYR A 139 -8.86 5.18 -9.86
N ARG A 140 -9.87 4.52 -9.28
CA ARG A 140 -10.67 3.50 -9.95
C ARG A 140 -11.33 4.02 -11.24
N ARG A 141 -11.94 5.20 -11.20
CA ARG A 141 -12.53 5.82 -12.40
C ARG A 141 -11.48 6.18 -13.44
N MET A 142 -10.36 6.76 -13.01
CA MET A 142 -9.22 7.05 -13.89
C MET A 142 -8.70 5.78 -14.56
N LEU A 143 -8.56 4.69 -13.80
CA LEU A 143 -8.05 3.41 -14.26
C LEU A 143 -8.95 2.76 -15.31
N VAL A 144 -10.27 2.85 -15.14
CA VAL A 144 -11.24 2.41 -16.16
C VAL A 144 -11.04 3.20 -17.47
N THR A 145 -10.96 4.52 -17.39
CA THR A 145 -10.75 5.36 -18.58
C THR A 145 -9.42 5.07 -19.25
N TRP A 146 -8.33 4.93 -18.49
CA TRP A 146 -7.00 4.63 -19.01
C TRP A 146 -6.93 3.24 -19.68
N ARG A 147 -7.55 2.22 -19.08
CA ARG A 147 -7.65 0.89 -19.69
C ARG A 147 -8.45 0.88 -20.99
N ASN A 148 -9.40 1.82 -21.14
CA ASN A 148 -10.20 1.98 -22.35
C ASN A 148 -9.51 2.82 -23.44
N CYS A 149 -8.39 3.48 -23.15
CA CYS A 149 -7.57 4.13 -24.18
C CYS A 149 -7.03 3.06 -25.16
N PRO A 150 -6.94 3.37 -26.48
CA PRO A 150 -6.39 2.43 -27.46
C PRO A 150 -4.98 1.95 -27.14
N ARG A 151 -4.20 2.78 -26.42
CA ARG A 151 -2.89 2.45 -25.87
C ARG A 151 -2.78 3.04 -24.47
N GLN A 152 -2.10 2.32 -23.59
CA GLN A 152 -1.88 2.74 -22.20
C GLN A 152 -0.66 3.66 -22.05
N TYR A 153 0.22 3.67 -23.06
CA TYR A 153 1.41 4.51 -23.19
C TYR A 153 1.33 5.34 -24.46
N HIS A 154 2.14 6.41 -24.53
CA HIS A 154 2.13 7.40 -25.61
C HIS A 154 0.77 8.09 -25.76
N LEU A 155 0.17 8.44 -24.62
CA LEU A 155 -1.11 9.12 -24.52
C LEU A 155 -1.04 10.54 -25.13
N SER A 156 -2.10 10.90 -25.83
CA SER A 156 -2.36 12.24 -26.37
C SER A 156 -2.90 13.21 -25.31
N SER A 157 -2.81 14.51 -25.58
CA SER A 157 -3.38 15.56 -24.70
C SER A 157 -4.91 15.42 -24.50
N ALA A 158 -5.61 14.80 -25.45
CA ALA A 158 -7.03 14.50 -25.34
C ALA A 158 -7.30 13.34 -24.37
N GLU A 159 -6.50 12.26 -24.43
CA GLU A 159 -6.62 11.12 -23.53
C GLU A 159 -6.28 11.51 -22.08
N PHE A 160 -5.26 12.36 -21.88
CA PHE A 160 -4.98 12.95 -20.56
C PHE A 160 -6.22 13.63 -19.97
N ARG A 161 -6.89 14.47 -20.76
CA ARG A 161 -8.12 15.17 -20.33
C ARG A 161 -9.25 14.20 -19.98
N GLN A 162 -9.40 13.10 -20.72
CA GLN A 162 -10.40 12.08 -20.43
C GLN A 162 -10.09 11.37 -19.11
N ILE A 163 -8.87 10.87 -18.93
CA ILE A 163 -8.46 10.14 -17.73
C ILE A 163 -8.62 11.04 -16.50
N PHE A 164 -8.14 12.27 -16.58
CA PHE A 164 -8.21 13.24 -15.51
C PHE A 164 -9.63 13.56 -15.05
N ASN A 165 -10.60 13.59 -15.96
CA ASN A 165 -11.98 14.01 -15.69
C ASN A 165 -12.96 12.83 -15.52
N ALA A 166 -12.43 11.63 -15.25
CA ALA A 166 -13.21 10.41 -15.01
C ALA A 166 -13.98 10.40 -13.67
#